data_AF-D8PKQ4-F1
#
_entry.id   AF-D8PKQ4-F1
#
_cell.length_a   1.000
_cell.length_b   1.000
_cell.length_c   1.000
_cell.angle_alpha   90.00
_cell.angle_beta   90.00
_cell.angle_gamma   90.00
#
_symmetry.space_group_name_H-M   'P 1'
#
loop_
_entity.id
_entity.type
_entity.pdbx_description
1 polymer ?
#
loop_
_entity_poly.entity_id
_entity_poly.type
_entity_poly.pdbx_seq_one_letter_code
_entity_poly.pdbx_strand_id
1 'polypeptide(L)'
;MASPPRKLVVLDLNGTLVVRSKAGRGAHVPPPSDPYISFAPGAQAIKVPLPPRIVYSRPFLRPFQQFLTHPSTRAWLDAMVWSSAQPHSIESMVSHAFPGEARNVLCAVWTRKDLGLSEKEYFKKTPTTKDLAKIWKVIPEHSGKSTVLVDDSILKAHLQPFNHLCLPEYTLKARATDLALVAEPAPPGGKKKRNRNKKKKIAGSAPPEADNANDAEALSSRLQAVAVTELKREPPATEVIEPARALDSMSATPSPLDTTTPAEVVHDSVAAGTTDPRAPAGVDAALLAVVGIIYKLKEVEDVAEWFKEGHVARTDGLKAGESESSVQGNIDHGQGMWFHDAGVVRAWVQEGIRVLDELGIEIVHGIEPSGQQPSL
;
A
#
# COMPACT_ATOMS: atom_id res chain seq x y z
N MET A 1 -3.27 -38.83 8.41
CA MET A 1 -3.81 -37.76 7.56
C MET A 1 -2.64 -36.90 7.13
N ALA A 2 -2.55 -36.50 5.86
CA ALA A 2 -1.50 -35.57 5.42
C ALA A 2 -1.68 -34.22 6.13
N SER A 3 -0.59 -33.54 6.47
CA SER A 3 -0.65 -32.16 6.96
C SER A 3 -1.34 -31.29 5.91
N PRO A 4 -2.24 -30.36 6.28
CA PRO A 4 -2.81 -29.42 5.32
C PRO A 4 -1.68 -28.65 4.60
N PRO A 5 -1.87 -28.31 3.32
CA PRO A 5 -0.85 -27.62 2.53
C PRO A 5 -0.57 -26.23 3.12
N ARG A 6 0.72 -25.90 3.21
CA ARG A 6 1.18 -24.60 3.70
C ARG A 6 0.67 -23.46 2.82
N LYS A 7 0.45 -22.31 3.44
CA LYS A 7 0.08 -21.06 2.76
C LYS A 7 1.33 -20.24 2.48
N LEU A 8 1.26 -19.37 1.48
CA LEU A 8 2.29 -18.40 1.15
C LEU A 8 1.71 -16.99 1.16
N VAL A 9 2.31 -16.11 1.94
CA VAL A 9 2.07 -14.66 1.84
C VAL A 9 3.21 -13.98 1.07
N VAL A 10 2.85 -13.28 0.00
CA VAL A 10 3.75 -12.45 -0.79
C VAL A 10 3.53 -11.00 -0.41
N LEU A 11 4.55 -10.35 0.14
CA LEU A 11 4.44 -9.02 0.72
C LEU A 11 5.09 -7.98 -0.18
N ASP A 12 4.31 -6.98 -0.59
CA ASP A 12 4.90 -5.72 -1.06
C ASP A 12 5.51 -4.92 0.11
N LEU A 13 6.34 -3.92 -0.20
CA LEU A 13 7.02 -3.10 0.82
C LEU A 13 6.49 -1.68 0.87
N ASN A 14 6.85 -0.85 -0.12
CA ASN A 14 6.61 0.59 -0.08
C ASN A 14 5.15 0.90 -0.43
N GLY A 15 4.42 1.52 0.49
CA GLY A 15 2.98 1.73 0.39
C GLY A 15 2.17 0.62 1.07
N THR A 16 2.80 -0.52 1.36
CA THR A 16 2.15 -1.69 1.97
C THR A 16 2.56 -1.89 3.43
N LEU A 17 3.84 -2.16 3.70
CA LEU A 17 4.39 -2.36 5.05
C LEU A 17 5.15 -1.15 5.58
N VAL A 18 5.74 -0.36 4.68
CA VAL A 18 6.60 0.78 5.01
C VAL A 18 6.36 1.94 4.05
N VAL A 19 6.77 3.14 4.45
CA VAL A 19 6.84 4.33 3.58
C VAL A 19 8.19 4.99 3.70
N ARG A 20 8.73 5.57 2.61
CA ARG A 20 10.03 6.23 2.62
C ARG A 20 9.94 7.74 2.48
N SER A 21 10.90 8.46 3.05
CA SER A 21 11.06 9.89 2.84
C SER A 21 11.35 10.22 1.36
N LYS A 22 11.09 11.47 0.96
CA LYS A 22 11.57 12.02 -0.31
C LYS A 22 13.11 12.00 -0.34
N ALA A 23 13.71 11.77 -1.51
CA ALA A 23 15.16 11.82 -1.69
C ALA A 23 15.70 13.20 -1.26
N GLY A 24 16.87 13.22 -0.61
CA GLY A 24 17.51 14.46 -0.17
C GLY A 24 16.88 15.14 1.04
N ARG A 25 15.76 14.64 1.58
CA ARG A 25 15.14 15.14 2.83
C ARG A 25 15.32 14.19 4.02
N GLY A 26 16.03 13.08 3.83
CA GLY A 26 16.14 11.97 4.79
C GLY A 26 17.21 12.13 5.88
N ALA A 27 18.02 13.18 5.85
CA ALA A 27 18.88 13.48 6.98
C ALA A 27 19.20 14.96 6.97
N HIS A 28 18.97 15.61 8.10
CA HIS A 28 19.71 16.82 8.42
C HIS A 28 21.14 16.37 8.76
N VAL A 29 21.90 15.89 7.77
CA VAL A 29 23.35 15.78 7.93
C VAL A 29 23.82 17.23 7.92
N PRO A 30 24.28 17.82 9.05
CA PRO A 30 24.95 19.10 8.96
C PRO A 30 26.09 18.93 7.94
N PRO A 31 26.28 19.86 7.00
CA PRO A 31 27.43 19.80 6.11
C PRO A 31 28.69 19.61 6.98
N PRO A 32 29.65 18.77 6.57
CA PRO A 32 30.89 18.61 7.33
C PRO A 32 31.43 20.01 7.63
N SER A 33 31.63 20.29 8.91
CA SER A 33 31.99 21.59 9.45
C SER A 33 33.45 21.95 9.16
N ASP A 34 33.95 21.61 7.98
CA ASP A 34 35.32 21.88 7.59
C ASP A 34 35.38 23.15 6.72
N PRO A 35 35.77 24.31 7.28
CA PRO A 35 35.89 25.56 6.55
C PRO A 35 37.08 25.60 5.58
N TYR A 36 37.85 24.51 5.41
CA TYR A 36 39.08 24.49 4.61
C TYR A 36 39.00 23.84 3.22
N ILE A 37 37.81 23.49 2.70
CA ILE A 37 37.70 23.09 1.29
C ILE A 37 37.57 24.34 0.41
N SER A 38 38.70 25.01 0.16
CA SER A 38 38.81 26.00 -0.90
C SER A 38 38.72 25.28 -2.26
N PHE A 39 37.61 25.46 -2.98
CA PHE A 39 37.48 24.97 -4.34
C PHE A 39 38.46 25.72 -5.24
N ALA A 40 39.49 25.03 -5.74
CA ALA A 40 40.33 25.55 -6.81
C ALA A 40 39.48 25.78 -8.08
N PRO A 41 39.68 26.88 -8.83
CA PRO A 41 39.00 27.10 -10.10
C PRO A 41 39.33 25.96 -11.07
N GLY A 42 38.34 25.12 -11.41
CA GLY A 42 38.50 23.97 -12.32
C GLY A 42 38.29 22.59 -11.68
N ALA A 43 38.06 22.49 -10.36
CA ALA A 43 37.72 21.22 -9.73
C ALA A 43 36.29 20.77 -10.13
N GLN A 44 36.16 19.58 -10.72
CA GLN A 44 34.85 18.95 -10.96
C GLN A 44 34.11 18.82 -9.62
N ALA A 45 32.86 19.27 -9.58
CA ALA A 45 32.02 19.15 -8.40
C ALA A 45 31.96 17.68 -7.96
N ILE A 46 32.56 17.37 -6.81
CA ILE A 46 32.41 16.07 -6.15
C ILE A 46 30.92 15.93 -5.88
N LYS A 47 30.24 15.03 -6.60
CA LYS A 47 28.84 14.69 -6.34
C LYS A 47 28.79 14.03 -4.96
N VAL A 48 28.57 14.81 -3.92
CA VAL A 48 28.32 14.28 -2.58
C VAL A 48 27.09 13.37 -2.69
N PRO A 49 27.17 12.09 -2.30
CA PRO A 49 26.03 11.19 -2.34
C PRO A 49 24.88 11.79 -1.54
N LEU A 50 23.67 11.82 -2.12
CA LEU A 50 22.49 12.24 -1.38
C LEU A 50 22.31 11.34 -0.15
N PRO A 51 21.88 11.90 1.00
CA PRO A 51 21.62 11.09 2.18
C PRO A 51 20.57 10.00 1.87
N PRO A 52 20.72 8.81 2.45
CA PRO A 52 19.76 7.72 2.26
C PRO A 52 18.36 8.16 2.71
N ARG A 53 17.34 7.59 2.07
CA ARG A 53 15.95 7.85 2.45
C ARG A 53 15.67 7.20 3.81
N ILE A 54 14.96 7.91 4.68
CA ILE A 54 14.44 7.31 5.92
C ILE A 54 13.30 6.37 5.54
N VAL A 55 13.26 5.20 6.15
CA VAL A 55 12.14 4.26 6.10
C VAL A 55 11.31 4.42 7.37
N TYR A 56 10.00 4.43 7.22
CA TYR A 56 9.04 4.48 8.33
C TYR A 56 8.10 3.29 8.25
N SER A 57 7.79 2.70 9.39
CA SER A 57 6.82 1.62 9.51
C SER A 57 5.41 2.12 9.21
N ARG A 58 4.59 1.29 8.55
CA ARG A 58 3.13 1.37 8.69
C ARG A 58 2.74 0.98 10.12
N PRO A 59 1.67 1.54 10.71
CA PRO A 59 1.31 1.19 12.07
C PRO A 59 1.04 -0.32 12.21
N PHE A 60 1.37 -0.86 13.38
CA PHE A 60 1.27 -2.28 13.72
C PHE A 60 2.19 -3.23 12.92
N LEU A 61 3.23 -2.70 12.25
CA LEU A 61 4.24 -3.53 11.57
C LEU A 61 4.95 -4.51 12.52
N ARG A 62 5.25 -4.10 13.75
CA ARG A 62 5.93 -4.96 14.74
C ARG A 62 5.07 -6.16 15.18
N PRO A 63 3.80 -5.98 15.61
CA PRO A 63 2.90 -7.11 15.85
C PRO A 63 2.72 -8.01 14.63
N PHE A 64 2.60 -7.42 13.43
CA PHE A 64 2.50 -8.20 12.18
C PHE A 64 3.77 -9.03 11.90
N GLN A 65 4.95 -8.46 12.11
CA GLN A 65 6.22 -9.17 12.01
C GLN A 65 6.30 -10.31 13.03
N GLN A 66 5.92 -10.06 14.28
CA GLN A 66 5.87 -11.09 15.33
C GLN A 66 4.89 -12.22 14.99
N PHE A 67 3.74 -11.89 14.38
CA PHE A 67 2.80 -12.87 13.87
C PHE A 67 3.46 -13.79 12.83
N LEU A 68 4.17 -13.23 11.84
CA LEU A 68 4.85 -14.01 10.81
C LEU A 68 5.98 -14.88 11.40
N THR A 69 6.75 -14.37 12.36
CA THR A 69 7.89 -15.09 12.95
C THR A 69 7.48 -16.11 14.02
N HIS A 70 6.25 -16.03 14.54
CA HIS A 70 5.77 -16.90 15.61
C HIS A 70 5.82 -18.39 15.19
N PRO A 71 6.34 -19.31 16.03
CA PRO A 71 6.46 -20.72 15.68
C PRO A 71 5.16 -21.37 15.20
N SER A 72 4.03 -21.08 15.86
CA SER A 72 2.72 -21.59 15.46
C SER A 72 2.25 -21.07 14.10
N THR A 73 2.65 -19.85 13.72
CA THR A 73 2.33 -19.30 12.39
C THR A 73 3.24 -19.93 11.33
N ARG A 74 4.55 -20.00 11.61
CA ARG A 74 5.55 -20.61 10.73
C ARG A 74 5.29 -22.09 10.45
N ALA A 75 4.54 -22.78 11.31
CA ALA A 75 4.14 -24.18 11.07
C ALA A 75 3.23 -24.35 9.85
N TRP A 76 2.52 -23.31 9.40
CA TRP A 76 1.59 -23.39 8.26
C TRP A 76 1.72 -22.26 7.24
N LEU A 77 2.43 -21.17 7.56
CA LEU A 77 2.61 -20.01 6.67
C LEU A 77 4.07 -19.82 6.30
N ASP A 78 4.32 -19.75 5.00
CA ASP A 78 5.54 -19.23 4.40
C ASP A 78 5.34 -17.75 4.04
N ALA A 79 6.42 -16.97 4.13
CA ALA A 79 6.40 -15.55 3.79
C ALA A 79 7.50 -15.22 2.80
N MET A 80 7.23 -14.32 1.87
CA MET A 80 8.26 -13.73 1.02
C MET A 80 7.97 -12.26 0.76
N VAL A 81 9.01 -11.53 0.35
CA VAL A 81 8.87 -10.16 -0.14
C VAL A 81 8.92 -10.16 -1.66
N TRP A 82 8.07 -9.36 -2.30
CA TRP A 82 8.23 -8.98 -3.71
C TRP A 82 8.01 -7.49 -3.86
N SER A 83 9.04 -6.71 -4.13
CA SER A 83 8.94 -5.25 -4.29
C SER A 83 9.24 -4.80 -5.72
N SER A 84 8.50 -3.81 -6.22
CA SER A 84 8.77 -3.18 -7.53
C SER A 84 9.98 -2.22 -7.55
N ALA A 85 10.65 -2.04 -6.40
CA ALA A 85 11.83 -1.20 -6.26
C ALA A 85 13.11 -1.90 -6.75
N GLN A 86 14.12 -1.11 -7.16
CA GLN A 86 15.41 -1.67 -7.54
C GLN A 86 16.15 -2.24 -6.31
N PRO A 87 17.05 -3.24 -6.48
CA PRO A 87 17.70 -3.94 -5.38
C PRO A 87 18.39 -3.02 -4.35
N HIS A 88 19.12 -2.00 -4.82
CA HIS A 88 19.82 -1.04 -3.95
C HIS A 88 18.89 -0.25 -3.02
N SER A 89 17.61 -0.12 -3.38
CA SER A 89 16.59 0.61 -2.63
C SER A 89 15.81 -0.29 -1.66
N ILE A 90 15.94 -1.61 -1.78
CA ILE A 90 15.15 -2.59 -1.02
C ILE A 90 15.81 -2.95 0.31
N GLU A 91 17.14 -3.05 0.34
CA GLU A 91 17.86 -3.53 1.53
C GLU A 91 17.52 -2.72 2.79
N SER A 92 17.40 -1.39 2.67
CA SER A 92 17.01 -0.55 3.81
C SER A 92 15.57 -0.79 4.26
N MET A 93 14.65 -1.10 3.34
CA MET A 93 13.25 -1.38 3.68
C MET A 93 13.08 -2.77 4.30
N VAL A 94 13.77 -3.77 3.76
CA VAL A 94 13.74 -5.14 4.32
C VAL A 94 14.39 -5.16 5.70
N SER A 95 15.55 -4.50 5.86
CA SER A 95 16.22 -4.41 7.17
C SER A 95 15.37 -3.68 8.21
N HIS A 96 14.55 -2.73 7.78
CA HIS A 96 13.62 -2.03 8.67
C HIS A 96 12.40 -2.87 9.03
N ALA A 97 11.79 -3.56 8.06
CA ALA A 97 10.58 -4.35 8.26
C ALA A 97 10.84 -5.74 8.87
N PHE A 98 12.02 -6.31 8.64
CA PHE A 98 12.44 -7.63 9.10
C PHE A 98 13.90 -7.56 9.63
N PRO A 99 14.13 -6.87 10.76
CA PRO A 99 15.47 -6.69 11.32
C PRO A 99 16.04 -7.99 11.87
N GLY A 100 17.37 -8.15 11.77
CA GLY A 100 18.11 -9.27 12.34
C GLY A 100 17.55 -10.64 11.93
N GLU A 101 17.36 -11.52 12.91
CA GLU A 101 16.85 -12.89 12.70
C GLU A 101 15.41 -12.93 12.16
N ALA A 102 14.65 -11.84 12.23
CA ALA A 102 13.31 -11.78 11.65
C ALA A 102 13.34 -11.97 10.13
N ARG A 103 14.45 -11.63 9.46
CA ARG A 103 14.64 -11.87 8.03
C ARG A 103 14.55 -13.37 7.67
N ASN A 104 14.86 -14.27 8.60
CA ASN A 104 14.83 -15.72 8.38
C ASN A 104 13.41 -16.31 8.26
N VAL A 105 12.37 -15.48 8.46
CA VAL A 105 11.00 -15.86 8.12
C VAL A 105 10.75 -15.84 6.62
N LEU A 106 11.53 -15.05 5.87
CA LEU A 106 11.35 -14.86 4.44
C LEU A 106 12.03 -15.99 3.66
N CYS A 107 11.25 -16.79 2.93
CA CYS A 107 11.80 -17.81 2.03
C CYS A 107 12.44 -17.20 0.78
N ALA A 108 12.02 -15.99 0.39
CA ALA A 108 12.60 -15.24 -0.72
C ALA A 108 12.41 -13.71 -0.57
N VAL A 109 13.31 -12.96 -1.21
CA VAL A 109 13.18 -11.50 -1.40
C VAL A 109 13.34 -11.17 -2.87
N TRP A 110 12.21 -10.90 -3.52
CA TRP A 110 12.13 -10.49 -4.91
C TRP A 110 12.03 -8.97 -5.05
N THR A 111 12.59 -8.49 -6.14
CA THR A 111 12.85 -7.08 -6.43
C THR A 111 12.37 -6.73 -7.83
N ARG A 112 12.62 -5.50 -8.29
CA ARG A 112 12.34 -5.08 -9.67
C ARG A 112 12.97 -5.99 -10.73
N LYS A 113 14.10 -6.64 -10.44
CA LYS A 113 14.77 -7.53 -11.41
C LYS A 113 13.93 -8.79 -11.69
N ASP A 114 13.09 -9.20 -10.74
CA ASP A 114 12.31 -10.44 -10.78
C ASP A 114 10.93 -10.23 -11.46
N LEU A 115 10.59 -8.97 -11.81
CA LEU A 115 9.36 -8.62 -12.51
C LEU A 115 9.36 -9.02 -13.99
N GLY A 116 10.51 -9.39 -14.57
CA GLY A 116 10.64 -9.72 -16.00
C GLY A 116 10.45 -8.51 -16.92
N LEU A 117 10.94 -7.34 -16.49
CA LEU A 117 10.93 -6.12 -17.27
C LEU A 117 12.02 -6.14 -18.34
N SER A 118 11.78 -5.45 -19.46
CA SER A 118 12.87 -5.10 -20.37
C SER A 118 13.88 -4.18 -19.68
N GLU A 119 15.10 -4.10 -20.20
CA GLU A 119 16.13 -3.20 -19.66
C GLU A 119 15.66 -1.74 -19.60
N LYS A 120 14.96 -1.28 -20.64
CA LYS A 120 14.40 0.08 -20.71
C LYS A 120 13.37 0.33 -19.61
N GLU A 121 12.49 -0.64 -19.34
CA GLU A 121 11.49 -0.56 -18.28
C GLU A 121 12.10 -0.67 -16.89
N TYR A 122 13.18 -1.45 -16.75
CA TYR A 122 13.89 -1.62 -15.49
C TYR A 122 14.44 -0.29 -14.94
N PHE A 123 14.95 0.58 -15.82
CA PHE A 123 15.50 1.90 -15.45
C PHE A 123 14.50 3.06 -15.47
N LYS A 124 13.22 2.81 -15.75
CA LYS A 124 12.18 3.86 -15.79
C LYS A 124 11.04 3.56 -14.82
N LYS A 125 10.36 4.61 -14.35
CA LYS A 125 9.09 4.44 -13.65
C LYS A 125 8.05 3.97 -14.67
N THR A 126 7.65 2.70 -14.57
CA THR A 126 6.66 2.06 -15.44
C THR A 126 5.70 1.26 -14.58
N PRO A 127 4.43 1.08 -14.98
CA PRO A 127 3.54 0.09 -14.37
C PRO A 127 4.21 -1.28 -14.34
N THR A 128 4.02 -2.02 -13.25
CA THR A 128 4.66 -3.33 -13.04
C THR A 128 3.64 -4.39 -12.72
N THR A 129 3.91 -5.62 -13.12
CA THR A 129 3.06 -6.78 -12.83
C THR A 129 3.82 -7.81 -12.00
N LYS A 130 3.19 -8.29 -10.93
CA LYS A 130 3.67 -9.39 -10.08
C LYS A 130 2.96 -10.67 -10.49
N ASP A 131 3.48 -11.31 -11.53
CA ASP A 131 2.97 -12.59 -12.01
C ASP A 131 3.30 -13.73 -11.03
N LEU A 132 2.33 -14.14 -10.22
CA LEU A 132 2.50 -15.20 -9.21
C LEU A 132 2.90 -16.55 -9.82
N ALA A 133 2.60 -16.79 -11.11
CA ALA A 133 3.06 -17.99 -11.79
C ALA A 133 4.59 -18.10 -11.84
N LYS A 134 5.33 -16.99 -11.74
CA LYS A 134 6.79 -17.02 -11.60
C LYS A 134 7.22 -17.59 -10.25
N ILE A 135 6.51 -17.25 -9.18
CA ILE A 135 6.78 -17.79 -7.84
C ILE A 135 6.49 -19.28 -7.82
N TRP A 136 5.35 -19.71 -8.35
CA TRP A 136 4.96 -21.13 -8.36
C TRP A 136 5.90 -22.02 -9.19
N LYS A 137 6.66 -21.43 -10.12
CA LYS A 137 7.74 -22.14 -10.83
C LYS A 137 8.97 -22.40 -9.96
N VAL A 138 9.27 -21.52 -9.01
CA VAL A 138 10.46 -21.63 -8.14
C VAL A 138 10.16 -22.20 -6.75
N ILE A 139 8.91 -22.11 -6.30
CA ILE A 139 8.38 -22.69 -5.06
C ILE A 139 7.14 -23.53 -5.43
N PRO A 140 7.35 -24.74 -6.01
CA PRO A 140 6.27 -25.58 -6.54
C PRO A 140 5.34 -26.14 -5.45
N GLU A 141 5.68 -25.99 -4.17
CA GLU A 141 4.83 -26.30 -3.03
C GLU A 141 3.60 -25.39 -2.94
N HIS A 142 3.61 -24.23 -3.63
CA HIS A 142 2.51 -23.28 -3.64
C HIS A 142 1.89 -23.08 -5.03
N SER A 143 0.63 -22.64 -5.03
CA SER A 143 -0.15 -22.32 -6.22
C SER A 143 -1.18 -21.22 -5.90
N GLY A 144 -2.07 -20.92 -6.85
CA GLY A 144 -3.22 -20.04 -6.59
C GLY A 144 -4.09 -20.49 -5.42
N LYS A 145 -4.09 -21.78 -5.08
CA LYS A 145 -4.89 -22.30 -3.95
C LYS A 145 -4.30 -21.98 -2.58
N SER A 146 -3.03 -21.60 -2.52
CA SER A 146 -2.30 -21.43 -1.26
C SER A 146 -1.58 -20.09 -1.13
N THR A 147 -1.65 -19.23 -2.14
CA THR A 147 -0.90 -17.97 -2.17
C THR A 147 -1.81 -16.76 -2.00
N VAL A 148 -1.40 -15.78 -1.19
CA VAL A 148 -1.99 -14.45 -1.16
C VAL A 148 -0.90 -13.39 -1.34
N LEU A 149 -1.13 -12.44 -2.24
CA LEU A 149 -0.33 -11.25 -2.46
C LEU A 149 -0.94 -10.09 -1.69
N VAL A 150 -0.21 -9.51 -0.76
CA VAL A 150 -0.59 -8.28 -0.04
C VAL A 150 0.12 -7.12 -0.71
N ASP A 151 -0.64 -6.27 -1.39
CA ASP A 151 -0.12 -5.17 -2.21
C ASP A 151 -1.12 -4.01 -2.24
N ASP A 152 -0.62 -2.79 -2.34
CA ASP A 152 -1.39 -1.55 -2.40
C ASP A 152 -1.94 -1.23 -3.81
N SER A 153 -1.65 -2.06 -4.82
CA SER A 153 -1.95 -1.77 -6.22
C SER A 153 -2.61 -2.96 -6.94
N ILE A 154 -3.87 -2.76 -7.32
CA ILE A 154 -4.64 -3.70 -8.16
C ILE A 154 -3.89 -4.07 -9.44
N LEU A 155 -3.29 -3.07 -10.10
CA LEU A 155 -2.61 -3.26 -11.38
C LEU A 155 -1.42 -4.21 -11.26
N LYS A 156 -0.78 -4.32 -10.08
CA LYS A 156 0.32 -5.25 -9.89
C LYS A 156 -0.15 -6.71 -9.85
N ALA A 157 -1.41 -6.96 -9.48
CA ALA A 157 -1.96 -8.31 -9.32
C ALA A 157 -2.91 -8.75 -10.45
N HIS A 158 -3.08 -7.97 -11.52
CA HIS A 158 -4.12 -8.19 -12.53
C HIS A 158 -4.10 -9.57 -13.22
N LEU A 159 -2.97 -10.29 -13.20
CA LEU A 159 -2.88 -11.65 -13.75
C LEU A 159 -3.44 -12.73 -12.80
N GLN A 160 -3.50 -12.44 -11.49
CA GLN A 160 -4.06 -13.30 -10.46
C GLN A 160 -4.89 -12.46 -9.47
N PRO A 161 -5.98 -11.80 -9.91
CA PRO A 161 -6.74 -10.85 -9.09
C PRO A 161 -7.35 -11.52 -7.86
N PHE A 162 -7.69 -12.81 -7.95
CA PHE A 162 -8.24 -13.58 -6.83
C PHE A 162 -7.17 -14.08 -5.85
N ASN A 163 -5.90 -13.77 -6.06
CA ASN A 163 -4.85 -14.00 -5.07
C ASN A 163 -4.39 -12.68 -4.43
N HIS A 164 -5.08 -11.57 -4.65
CA HIS A 164 -4.68 -10.25 -4.17
C HIS A 164 -5.50 -9.84 -2.95
N LEU A 165 -4.82 -9.50 -1.86
CA LEU A 165 -5.39 -8.70 -0.77
C LEU A 165 -4.94 -7.25 -0.96
N CYS A 166 -5.80 -6.44 -1.58
CA CYS A 166 -5.53 -5.02 -1.81
C CYS A 166 -5.62 -4.24 -0.50
N LEU A 167 -4.65 -3.36 -0.24
CA LEU A 167 -4.67 -2.42 0.89
C LEU A 167 -4.73 -0.97 0.40
N PRO A 168 -5.20 -0.02 1.23
CA PRO A 168 -4.92 1.39 0.99
C PRO A 168 -3.43 1.65 1.04
N GLU A 169 -2.94 2.46 0.11
CA GLU A 169 -1.55 2.90 0.09
C GLU A 169 -1.23 3.69 1.36
N TYR A 170 -0.18 3.26 2.06
CA TYR A 170 0.37 3.97 3.20
C TYR A 170 1.35 5.06 2.74
N THR A 171 0.87 6.31 2.73
CA THR A 171 1.62 7.46 2.24
C THR A 171 2.28 8.25 3.38
N LEU A 172 3.19 9.17 3.04
CA LEU A 172 3.75 10.12 4.01
C LEU A 172 2.68 11.05 4.60
N LYS A 173 1.58 11.29 3.86
CA LYS A 173 0.42 12.05 4.34
C LYS A 173 -0.34 11.23 5.39
N ALA A 174 -0.64 9.97 5.11
CA ALA A 174 -1.27 9.06 6.05
C ALA A 174 -0.46 8.97 7.36
N ARG A 175 0.86 8.81 7.26
CA ARG A 175 1.75 8.83 8.42
C ARG A 175 1.70 10.12 9.23
N ALA A 176 1.61 11.28 8.57
CA ALA A 176 1.50 12.56 9.26
C ALA A 176 0.18 12.66 10.05
N THR A 177 -0.91 12.11 9.50
CA THR A 177 -2.19 11.99 10.20
C THR A 177 -2.08 11.08 11.41
N ASP A 178 -1.51 9.88 11.26
CA ASP A 178 -1.31 8.94 12.36
C ASP A 178 -0.48 9.55 13.50
N LEU A 179 0.63 10.23 13.15
CA LEU A 179 1.47 10.93 14.13
C LEU A 179 0.70 12.00 14.92
N ALA A 180 -0.21 12.72 14.28
CA ALA A 180 -1.01 13.74 14.94
C ALA A 180 -2.03 13.13 15.91
N LEU A 181 -2.53 11.92 15.63
CA LEU A 181 -3.47 11.20 16.48
C LEU A 181 -2.82 10.62 17.75
N VAL A 182 -1.56 10.19 17.65
CA VAL A 182 -0.82 9.61 18.79
C VAL A 182 0.05 10.64 19.53
N ALA A 183 0.07 11.89 19.09
CA ALA A 183 0.80 12.94 19.78
C ALA A 183 0.07 13.31 21.07
N GLU A 184 0.77 13.23 22.20
CA GLU A 184 0.28 13.72 23.48
C GLU A 184 -0.12 15.21 23.37
N PRO A 185 -1.24 15.63 23.98
CA PRO A 185 -1.63 17.02 23.99
C PRO A 185 -0.52 17.85 24.65
N ALA A 186 -0.04 18.87 23.93
CA ALA A 186 0.97 19.77 24.48
C ALA A 186 0.48 20.35 25.82
N PRO A 187 1.36 20.42 26.84
CA PRO A 187 0.97 20.97 28.14
C PRO A 187 0.45 22.41 27.94
N PRO A 188 -0.62 22.81 28.66
CA PRO A 188 -1.17 24.15 28.54
C PRO A 188 -0.20 25.17 29.15
N GLY A 189 0.74 25.67 28.35
CA GLY A 189 1.71 26.64 28.88
C GLY A 189 2.85 26.98 27.94
N GLY A 190 2.66 28.03 27.15
CA GLY A 190 3.77 28.69 26.45
C GLY A 190 3.31 29.44 25.22
N LYS A 191 2.82 30.67 25.40
CA LYS A 191 2.65 31.62 24.29
C LYS A 191 4.03 31.84 23.63
N LYS A 192 4.37 31.05 22.60
CA LYS A 192 5.50 31.38 21.73
C LYS A 192 5.12 32.66 20.98
N LYS A 193 5.70 33.79 21.41
CA LYS A 193 5.63 35.07 20.69
C LYS A 193 6.06 34.81 19.25
N ARG A 194 5.10 34.87 18.33
CA ARG A 194 5.34 34.82 16.89
C ARG A 194 6.05 36.11 16.51
N ASN A 195 7.38 36.08 16.43
CA ASN A 195 8.16 37.24 16.02
C ASN A 195 7.90 37.50 14.53
N ARG A 196 7.05 38.47 14.23
CA ARG A 196 6.69 38.89 12.87
C ARG A 196 7.83 39.74 12.30
N ASN A 197 8.92 39.11 11.86
CA ASN A 197 9.90 39.81 11.03
C ASN A 197 9.36 39.98 9.61
N LYS A 198 8.86 41.19 9.35
CA LYS A 198 8.40 41.71 8.07
C LYS A 198 9.58 41.79 7.10
N LYS A 199 9.78 40.77 6.25
CA LYS A 199 10.78 40.83 5.18
C LYS A 199 10.23 41.66 4.01
N LYS A 200 10.81 42.85 3.84
CA LYS A 200 10.57 43.82 2.76
C LYS A 200 10.88 43.15 1.41
N LYS A 201 9.95 43.25 0.45
CA LYS A 201 10.17 42.88 -0.96
C LYS A 201 11.25 43.80 -1.56
N ILE A 202 12.28 43.20 -2.15
CA ILE A 202 13.11 43.84 -3.17
C ILE A 202 13.01 42.94 -4.39
N ALA A 203 12.61 43.54 -5.51
CA ALA A 203 12.46 42.89 -6.81
C ALA A 203 13.83 42.73 -7.46
N GLY A 204 14.05 41.62 -8.19
CA GLY A 204 15.18 41.48 -9.10
C GLY A 204 15.67 40.04 -9.30
N SER A 205 15.53 39.57 -10.55
CA SER A 205 16.14 38.40 -11.21
C SER A 205 15.77 36.98 -10.74
N ALA A 206 15.08 36.28 -11.64
CA ALA A 206 14.77 34.85 -11.61
C ALA A 206 16.02 34.00 -11.96
N PRO A 207 16.18 32.81 -11.33
CA PRO A 207 16.96 31.70 -11.86
C PRO A 207 16.04 30.63 -12.49
N PRO A 208 16.58 29.76 -13.38
CA PRO A 208 15.79 29.00 -14.33
C PRO A 208 15.00 27.85 -13.69
N GLU A 209 13.85 27.59 -14.29
CA GLU A 209 12.91 26.50 -14.01
C GLU A 209 13.60 25.13 -14.14
N ALA A 210 13.57 24.36 -13.05
CA ALA A 210 13.84 22.93 -13.07
C ALA A 210 12.51 22.20 -12.88
N ASP A 211 11.83 22.00 -13.99
CA ASP A 211 10.61 21.21 -14.10
C ASP A 211 10.89 19.71 -14.03
N ASN A 212 9.83 19.00 -13.64
CA ASN A 212 9.57 17.56 -13.81
C ASN A 212 9.98 16.60 -12.68
N ALA A 213 9.22 16.67 -11.58
CA ALA A 213 8.97 15.50 -10.73
C ALA A 213 7.52 15.36 -10.23
N ASN A 214 6.62 16.30 -10.58
CA ASN A 214 5.23 16.31 -10.08
C ASN A 214 4.20 15.68 -11.02
N ASP A 215 4.53 15.44 -12.30
CA ASP A 215 3.53 14.91 -13.25
C ASP A 215 3.39 13.38 -13.22
N ALA A 216 4.41 12.66 -12.74
CA ALA A 216 4.44 11.19 -12.78
C ALA A 216 3.69 10.49 -11.64
N GLU A 217 3.24 11.23 -10.63
CA GLU A 217 2.39 10.73 -9.54
C GLU A 217 0.91 10.92 -9.94
N ALA A 218 0.58 12.10 -10.46
CA ALA A 218 -0.72 12.37 -11.09
C ALA A 218 -0.99 11.51 -12.33
N LEU A 219 0.02 11.18 -13.15
CA LEU A 219 -0.15 10.27 -14.29
C LEU A 219 -0.44 8.83 -13.87
N SER A 220 0.12 8.37 -12.74
CA SER A 220 -0.11 7.00 -12.25
C SER A 220 -1.56 6.85 -11.77
N SER A 221 -2.06 7.83 -11.03
CA SER A 221 -3.46 7.89 -10.61
C SER A 221 -4.41 8.10 -11.79
N ARG A 222 -4.01 8.88 -12.81
CA ARG A 222 -4.78 9.04 -14.06
C ARG A 222 -4.80 7.77 -14.91
N LEU A 223 -3.69 7.03 -15.02
CA LEU A 223 -3.65 5.76 -15.75
C LEU A 223 -4.47 4.67 -15.06
N GLN A 224 -4.52 4.67 -13.72
CA GLN A 224 -5.47 3.84 -12.97
C GLN A 224 -6.92 4.18 -13.32
N ALA A 225 -7.27 5.47 -13.44
CA ALA A 225 -8.62 5.89 -13.85
C ALA A 225 -8.93 5.58 -15.33
N VAL A 226 -7.96 5.69 -16.24
CA VAL A 226 -8.14 5.42 -17.68
C VAL A 226 -8.26 3.93 -17.97
N ALA A 227 -7.47 3.07 -17.32
CA ALA A 227 -7.58 1.61 -17.48
C ALA A 227 -8.96 1.07 -17.05
N VAL A 228 -9.56 1.67 -16.02
CA VAL A 228 -10.95 1.38 -15.58
C VAL A 228 -11.98 1.83 -16.62
N THR A 229 -11.64 2.80 -17.48
CA THR A 229 -12.54 3.31 -18.52
C THR A 229 -12.44 2.51 -19.81
N GLU A 230 -11.26 2.00 -20.17
CA GLU A 230 -11.03 1.20 -21.39
C GLU A 230 -11.62 -0.23 -21.30
N LEU A 231 -11.71 -0.80 -20.10
CA LEU A 231 -12.40 -2.09 -19.85
C LEU A 231 -13.94 -2.00 -19.93
N LYS A 232 -14.51 -0.79 -20.10
CA LYS A 232 -15.97 -0.58 -20.28
C LYS A 232 -16.42 -0.61 -21.74
N ARG A 233 -15.51 -0.75 -22.71
CA ARG A 233 -15.87 -0.85 -24.12
C ARG A 233 -15.87 -2.32 -24.55
N GLU A 234 -17.07 -2.87 -24.72
CA GLU A 234 -17.24 -4.14 -25.43
C GLU A 234 -16.70 -4.04 -26.87
N PRO A 235 -16.07 -5.12 -27.40
CA PRO A 235 -15.67 -5.15 -28.79
C PRO A 235 -16.91 -5.25 -29.70
N PRO A 236 -16.94 -4.59 -30.88
CA PRO A 236 -18.07 -4.72 -31.78
C PRO A 236 -18.09 -6.14 -32.40
N ALA A 237 -19.28 -6.75 -32.40
CA ALA A 237 -19.56 -7.98 -33.11
C ALA A 237 -19.43 -7.78 -34.63
N THR A 238 -18.63 -8.62 -35.27
CA THR A 238 -18.63 -8.84 -36.73
C THR A 238 -19.86 -9.65 -37.12
N GLU A 239 -20.74 -9.12 -37.99
CA GLU A 239 -21.49 -9.93 -38.96
C GLU A 239 -22.13 -9.11 -40.11
N VAL A 240 -21.71 -9.49 -41.33
CA VAL A 240 -22.43 -9.71 -42.62
C VAL A 240 -23.56 -8.76 -43.12
N ILE A 241 -23.55 -8.57 -44.43
CA ILE A 241 -24.21 -7.58 -45.33
C ILE A 241 -25.70 -7.87 -45.64
N GLU A 242 -26.58 -6.88 -45.41
CA GLU A 242 -27.76 -6.31 -46.15
C GLU A 242 -28.85 -7.14 -46.92
N PRO A 243 -30.03 -6.58 -47.36
CA PRO A 243 -30.65 -5.24 -47.11
C PRO A 243 -32.21 -5.16 -46.87
N ALA A 244 -32.62 -3.95 -46.44
CA ALA A 244 -33.84 -3.15 -46.76
C ALA A 244 -35.25 -3.46 -46.17
N ARG A 245 -35.79 -2.50 -45.38
CA ARG A 245 -37.00 -1.69 -45.69
C ARG A 245 -37.32 -0.57 -44.67
N ALA A 246 -37.43 0.64 -45.23
CA ALA A 246 -38.14 1.90 -44.91
C ALA A 246 -38.96 2.17 -43.61
N LEU A 247 -38.79 3.42 -43.13
CA LEU A 247 -39.75 4.46 -42.66
C LEU A 247 -39.94 4.78 -41.15
N ASP A 248 -39.94 6.11 -40.90
CA ASP A 248 -40.42 6.91 -39.75
C ASP A 248 -39.71 6.78 -38.39
N SER A 249 -39.54 7.80 -37.54
CA SER A 249 -39.76 9.27 -37.54
C SER A 249 -39.22 9.83 -36.19
N MET A 250 -39.01 11.14 -36.09
CA MET A 250 -38.92 11.97 -34.85
C MET A 250 -37.71 11.74 -33.91
N SER A 251 -36.67 12.58 -33.95
CA SER A 251 -36.54 13.88 -33.25
C SER A 251 -36.66 13.81 -31.70
N ALA A 252 -35.53 13.73 -31.00
CA ALA A 252 -35.32 14.42 -29.72
C ALA A 252 -33.83 14.38 -29.34
N THR A 253 -33.16 15.52 -29.47
CA THR A 253 -31.93 15.85 -28.76
C THR A 253 -32.23 16.10 -27.27
N PRO A 254 -31.33 15.70 -26.37
CA PRO A 254 -31.10 16.48 -25.16
C PRO A 254 -29.66 17.01 -25.14
N SER A 255 -29.57 18.34 -25.12
CA SER A 255 -28.37 19.10 -24.76
C SER A 255 -28.02 18.94 -23.27
N PRO A 256 -26.78 19.25 -22.86
CA PRO A 256 -26.16 18.72 -21.65
C PRO A 256 -26.66 19.44 -20.39
N LEU A 257 -27.07 18.67 -19.39
CA LEU A 257 -27.42 19.21 -18.07
C LEU A 257 -26.15 19.37 -17.24
N ASP A 258 -25.78 20.64 -17.11
CA ASP A 258 -24.79 21.18 -16.18
C ASP A 258 -25.31 20.99 -14.75
N THR A 259 -24.73 20.05 -14.00
CA THR A 259 -24.82 20.02 -12.53
C THR A 259 -23.43 19.78 -11.98
N THR A 260 -22.76 20.90 -11.80
CA THR A 260 -21.62 21.06 -10.91
C THR A 260 -21.97 20.57 -9.51
N THR A 261 -21.47 19.40 -9.15
CA THR A 261 -21.27 19.00 -7.75
C THR A 261 -19.80 18.64 -7.59
N PRO A 262 -19.07 19.28 -6.63
CA PRO A 262 -17.66 19.00 -6.42
C PRO A 262 -17.50 17.55 -5.98
N ALA A 263 -16.52 16.86 -6.55
CA ALA A 263 -16.01 15.60 -6.06
C ALA A 263 -15.59 15.74 -4.59
N GLU A 264 -16.49 15.45 -3.67
CA GLU A 264 -16.19 15.36 -2.24
C GLU A 264 -15.45 14.04 -1.96
N VAL A 265 -14.16 14.19 -1.68
CA VAL A 265 -13.37 13.48 -0.65
C VAL A 265 -13.64 11.97 -0.52
N VAL A 266 -13.07 11.18 -1.41
CA VAL A 266 -12.91 9.73 -1.20
C VAL A 266 -11.44 9.41 -1.41
N HIS A 267 -10.58 9.68 -0.43
CA HIS A 267 -9.27 9.05 -0.28
C HIS A 267 -8.64 9.50 1.04
N ASP A 268 -7.98 8.54 1.70
CA ASP A 268 -7.12 8.62 2.87
C ASP A 268 -7.76 8.19 4.20
N SER A 269 -7.11 7.21 4.84
CA SER A 269 -7.43 6.51 6.09
C SER A 269 -8.41 5.34 5.96
N VAL A 270 -7.94 4.15 6.31
CA VAL A 270 -8.77 3.05 6.82
C VAL A 270 -9.50 3.63 8.04
N ALA A 271 -10.73 4.09 7.86
CA ALA A 271 -11.44 4.89 8.85
C ALA A 271 -11.71 4.07 10.13
N ALA A 272 -11.37 4.69 11.27
CA ALA A 272 -11.86 4.47 12.64
C ALA A 272 -12.54 3.10 12.90
N GLY A 273 -11.73 2.04 12.94
CA GLY A 273 -12.27 0.68 12.90
C GLY A 273 -12.34 -0.07 14.23
N THR A 274 -11.86 0.46 15.34
CA THR A 274 -11.74 -0.38 16.55
C THR A 274 -12.13 0.36 17.82
N THR A 275 -12.88 -0.34 18.66
CA THR A 275 -13.16 0.04 20.04
C THR A 275 -12.05 -0.43 20.98
N ASP A 276 -11.08 -1.20 20.47
CA ASP A 276 -9.96 -1.68 21.27
C ASP A 276 -8.98 -0.53 21.55
N PRO A 277 -8.73 -0.18 22.83
CA PRO A 277 -7.88 0.96 23.18
C PRO A 277 -6.43 0.79 22.73
N ARG A 278 -5.97 -0.43 22.41
CA ARG A 278 -4.61 -0.71 21.93
C ARG A 278 -4.39 -0.25 20.49
N ALA A 279 -5.47 0.02 19.75
CA ALA A 279 -5.43 0.57 18.41
C ALA A 279 -6.18 1.92 18.40
N PRO A 280 -5.46 3.05 18.56
CA PRO A 280 -6.09 4.36 18.72
C PRO A 280 -7.06 4.70 17.58
N ALA A 281 -8.18 5.33 17.93
CA ALA A 281 -9.20 5.70 16.96
C ALA A 281 -8.62 6.59 15.84
N GLY A 282 -8.83 6.17 14.60
CA GLY A 282 -8.38 6.88 13.39
C GLY A 282 -6.97 6.53 12.93
N VAL A 283 -6.17 5.79 13.70
CA VAL A 283 -4.87 5.27 13.25
C VAL A 283 -5.09 4.15 12.22
N ASP A 284 -4.26 4.10 11.18
CA ASP A 284 -4.28 3.02 10.19
C ASP A 284 -4.13 1.65 10.88
N ALA A 285 -5.17 0.81 10.79
CA ALA A 285 -5.21 -0.52 11.38
C ALA A 285 -5.13 -1.64 10.32
N ALA A 286 -4.68 -1.33 9.10
CA ALA A 286 -4.73 -2.29 7.99
C ALA A 286 -3.93 -3.56 8.28
N LEU A 287 -2.76 -3.45 8.91
CA LEU A 287 -1.94 -4.62 9.24
C LEU A 287 -2.58 -5.52 10.30
N LEU A 288 -3.39 -4.98 11.22
CA LEU A 288 -4.19 -5.81 12.14
C LEU A 288 -5.25 -6.60 11.37
N ALA A 289 -5.97 -5.95 10.45
CA ALA A 289 -6.93 -6.65 9.60
C ALA A 289 -6.26 -7.74 8.75
N VAL A 290 -5.08 -7.46 8.20
CA VAL A 290 -4.30 -8.45 7.44
C VAL A 290 -3.94 -9.67 8.29
N VAL A 291 -3.59 -9.50 9.58
CA VAL A 291 -3.37 -10.65 10.48
C VAL A 291 -4.63 -11.52 10.56
N GLY A 292 -5.80 -10.91 10.78
CA GLY A 292 -7.07 -11.63 10.88
C GLY A 292 -7.41 -12.38 9.59
N ILE A 293 -7.27 -11.72 8.44
CA ILE A 293 -7.53 -12.32 7.12
C ILE A 293 -6.57 -13.48 6.86
N ILE A 294 -5.25 -13.27 7.01
CA ILE A 294 -4.25 -14.32 6.79
C ILE A 294 -4.48 -15.51 7.72
N TYR A 295 -4.82 -15.26 8.98
CA TYR A 295 -5.12 -16.34 9.93
C TYR A 295 -6.32 -17.18 9.49
N LYS A 296 -7.38 -16.56 8.94
CA LYS A 296 -8.50 -17.31 8.36
C LYS A 296 -8.10 -18.16 7.15
N LEU A 297 -7.19 -17.67 6.32
CA LEU A 297 -6.71 -18.44 5.15
C LEU A 297 -6.04 -19.76 5.55
N LYS A 298 -5.60 -19.93 6.80
CA LYS A 298 -5.05 -21.20 7.31
C LYS A 298 -5.95 -22.40 7.03
N GLU A 299 -7.26 -22.23 7.19
CA GLU A 299 -8.27 -23.29 7.05
C GLU A 299 -8.93 -23.32 5.66
N VAL A 300 -8.58 -22.36 4.78
CA VAL A 300 -9.14 -22.25 3.44
C VAL A 300 -8.43 -23.22 2.51
N GLU A 301 -9.16 -24.12 1.83
CA GLU A 301 -8.54 -25.06 0.88
C GLU A 301 -8.04 -24.37 -0.40
N ASP A 302 -8.83 -23.46 -0.94
CA ASP A 302 -8.56 -22.74 -2.18
C ASP A 302 -8.64 -21.23 -1.95
N VAL A 303 -7.47 -20.60 -1.75
CA VAL A 303 -7.36 -19.16 -1.49
C VAL A 303 -7.95 -18.34 -2.64
N ALA A 304 -7.69 -18.73 -3.89
CA ALA A 304 -8.20 -18.00 -5.05
C ALA A 304 -9.74 -18.05 -5.11
N GLU A 305 -10.33 -19.23 -4.93
CA GLU A 305 -11.79 -19.34 -4.90
C GLU A 305 -12.38 -18.55 -3.72
N TRP A 306 -11.72 -18.56 -2.55
CA TRP A 306 -12.18 -17.82 -1.37
C TRP A 306 -12.25 -16.30 -1.60
N PHE A 307 -11.25 -15.71 -2.23
CA PHE A 307 -11.30 -14.29 -2.60
C PHE A 307 -12.32 -14.01 -3.70
N LYS A 308 -12.46 -14.91 -4.68
CA LYS A 308 -13.42 -14.79 -5.78
C LYS A 308 -14.87 -14.81 -5.28
N GLU A 309 -15.16 -15.57 -4.22
CA GLU A 309 -16.47 -15.62 -3.57
C GLU A 309 -16.78 -14.37 -2.71
N GLY A 310 -15.81 -13.46 -2.55
CA GLY A 310 -15.99 -12.19 -1.86
C GLY A 310 -15.95 -12.30 -0.33
N HIS A 311 -15.40 -13.39 0.23
CA HIS A 311 -15.34 -13.61 1.68
C HIS A 311 -14.53 -12.56 2.43
N VAL A 312 -13.60 -11.86 1.77
CA VAL A 312 -12.89 -10.72 2.41
C VAL A 312 -13.82 -9.54 2.68
N ALA A 313 -14.86 -9.37 1.87
CA ALA A 313 -15.85 -8.29 1.99
C ALA A 313 -17.09 -8.70 2.80
N ARG A 314 -17.23 -9.99 3.13
CA ARG A 314 -18.34 -10.52 3.95
C ARG A 314 -17.80 -10.94 5.30
N THR A 315 -18.35 -10.38 6.37
CA THR A 315 -17.97 -10.77 7.74
C THR A 315 -18.86 -11.89 8.29
N ASP A 316 -19.66 -12.53 7.44
CA ASP A 316 -20.57 -13.60 7.83
C ASP A 316 -19.77 -14.74 8.47
N GLY A 317 -19.98 -14.96 9.78
CA GLY A 317 -19.22 -15.92 10.59
C GLY A 317 -18.17 -15.32 11.53
N LEU A 318 -17.83 -14.03 11.39
CA LEU A 318 -17.14 -13.23 12.41
C LEU A 318 -18.23 -12.59 13.28
N LYS A 319 -18.47 -13.12 14.49
CA LYS A 319 -19.57 -12.63 15.35
C LYS A 319 -19.40 -11.14 15.70
N ALA A 320 -20.17 -10.27 15.04
CA ALA A 320 -20.67 -9.01 15.59
C ALA A 320 -21.83 -8.46 14.75
N GLY A 321 -23.06 -8.54 15.29
CA GLY A 321 -24.21 -7.71 14.92
C GLY A 321 -24.87 -8.00 13.56
N GLU A 322 -26.10 -8.51 13.60
CA GLU A 322 -26.98 -8.66 12.44
C GLU A 322 -27.12 -7.34 11.66
N SER A 323 -26.76 -7.36 10.39
CA SER A 323 -27.27 -6.45 9.37
C SER A 323 -27.05 -7.10 8.00
N GLU A 324 -27.99 -7.93 7.58
CA GLU A 324 -28.09 -8.35 6.18
C GLU A 324 -28.38 -7.11 5.31
N SER A 325 -27.41 -6.75 4.48
CA SER A 325 -27.57 -5.73 3.44
C SER A 325 -27.07 -6.33 2.14
N SER A 326 -28.02 -6.79 1.32
CA SER A 326 -27.82 -7.27 -0.04
C SER A 326 -27.48 -6.09 -0.96
N VAL A 327 -26.18 -5.82 -1.14
CA VAL A 327 -25.72 -4.87 -2.17
C VAL A 327 -25.38 -5.64 -3.44
N GLN A 328 -26.34 -5.65 -4.37
CA GLN A 328 -26.11 -6.01 -5.77
C GLN A 328 -25.51 -4.79 -6.48
N GLY A 329 -24.23 -4.83 -6.86
CA GLY A 329 -23.55 -3.72 -7.53
C GLY A 329 -22.41 -4.18 -8.44
N ASN A 330 -22.43 -3.69 -9.68
CA ASN A 330 -21.48 -3.76 -10.80
C ASN A 330 -20.11 -4.42 -10.59
N ILE A 331 -19.72 -5.22 -11.60
CA ILE A 331 -18.50 -6.02 -11.72
C ILE A 331 -17.23 -5.18 -11.47
N ASP A 332 -16.73 -5.24 -10.24
CA ASP A 332 -15.39 -4.81 -9.79
C ASP A 332 -14.68 -6.04 -9.20
N HIS A 333 -14.00 -6.82 -10.06
CA HIS A 333 -13.15 -8.01 -9.76
C HIS A 333 -13.50 -8.93 -8.55
N GLY A 334 -14.73 -8.96 -8.04
CA GLY A 334 -15.16 -9.74 -6.87
C GLY A 334 -14.71 -9.22 -5.50
N GLN A 335 -13.99 -8.10 -5.42
CA GLN A 335 -13.56 -7.47 -4.18
C GLN A 335 -13.94 -5.98 -4.20
N GLY A 336 -15.20 -5.64 -3.96
CA GLY A 336 -15.50 -4.26 -3.54
C GLY A 336 -14.54 -3.94 -2.41
N MET A 337 -13.66 -2.95 -2.60
CA MET A 337 -12.50 -2.70 -1.74
C MET A 337 -12.90 -2.82 -0.27
N TRP A 338 -12.54 -3.94 0.36
CA TRP A 338 -13.07 -4.33 1.68
C TRP A 338 -12.81 -3.25 2.73
N PHE A 339 -11.77 -2.46 2.52
CA PHE A 339 -11.37 -1.33 3.35
C PHE A 339 -12.18 -0.04 3.16
N HIS A 340 -13.11 0.01 2.19
CA HIS A 340 -14.10 1.09 2.07
C HIS A 340 -15.29 0.89 3.01
N ASP A 341 -15.55 -0.35 3.44
CA ASP A 341 -16.57 -0.63 4.45
C ASP A 341 -15.93 -0.64 5.84
N ALA A 342 -16.24 0.39 6.63
CA ALA A 342 -15.69 0.52 7.97
C ALA A 342 -16.07 -0.66 8.87
N GLY A 343 -17.26 -1.25 8.72
CA GLY A 343 -17.72 -2.42 9.48
C GLY A 343 -16.90 -3.67 9.18
N VAL A 344 -16.64 -3.93 7.89
CA VAL A 344 -15.77 -5.02 7.44
C VAL A 344 -14.36 -4.86 8.00
N VAL A 345 -13.80 -3.64 7.93
CA VAL A 345 -12.51 -3.33 8.54
C VAL A 345 -12.51 -3.65 10.04
N ARG A 346 -13.54 -3.23 10.78
CA ARG A 346 -13.59 -3.48 12.24
C ARG A 346 -13.55 -4.95 12.57
N ALA A 347 -14.34 -5.75 11.85
CA ALA A 347 -14.43 -7.18 12.09
C ALA A 347 -13.07 -7.85 11.85
N TRP A 348 -12.37 -7.49 10.77
CA TRP A 348 -11.03 -8.03 10.50
C TRP A 348 -9.98 -7.54 11.49
N VAL A 349 -10.02 -6.27 11.90
CA VAL A 349 -9.14 -5.73 12.94
C VAL A 349 -9.35 -6.46 14.27
N GLN A 350 -10.61 -6.68 14.67
CA GLN A 350 -10.95 -7.43 15.88
C GLN A 350 -10.48 -8.88 15.80
N GLU A 351 -10.64 -9.54 14.65
CA GLU A 351 -10.11 -10.89 14.45
C GLU A 351 -8.58 -10.91 14.52
N GLY A 352 -7.91 -9.92 13.92
CA GLY A 352 -6.46 -9.77 14.00
C GLY A 352 -5.97 -9.59 15.45
N ILE A 353 -6.63 -8.72 16.21
CA ILE A 353 -6.36 -8.51 17.64
C ILE A 353 -6.55 -9.81 18.42
N ARG A 354 -7.65 -10.52 18.20
CA ARG A 354 -7.94 -11.82 18.84
C ARG A 354 -6.84 -12.84 18.56
N VAL A 355 -6.35 -12.89 17.32
CA VAL A 355 -5.25 -13.79 16.91
C VAL A 355 -3.94 -13.41 17.59
N LEU A 356 -3.62 -12.12 17.67
CA LEU A 356 -2.41 -11.66 18.36
C LEU A 356 -2.48 -11.98 19.86
N ASP A 357 -3.66 -11.80 20.49
CA ASP A 357 -3.90 -12.19 21.89
C ASP A 357 -3.72 -13.71 22.10
N GLU A 358 -4.26 -14.54 21.20
CA GLU A 358 -4.11 -16.01 21.23
C GLU A 358 -2.63 -16.45 21.14
N LEU A 359 -1.83 -15.71 20.38
CA LEU A 359 -0.39 -15.96 20.23
C LEU A 359 0.47 -15.27 21.30
N GLY A 360 -0.13 -14.52 22.24
CA GLY A 360 0.59 -13.77 23.26
C GLY A 360 1.47 -12.66 22.69
N ILE A 361 1.10 -12.08 21.55
CA ILE A 361 1.83 -11.02 20.87
C ILE A 361 1.31 -9.66 21.33
N GLU A 362 2.22 -8.81 21.79
CA GLU A 362 1.90 -7.44 22.22
C GLU A 362 1.43 -6.58 21.03
N ILE A 363 0.32 -5.85 21.21
CA ILE A 363 -0.24 -4.95 20.21
C ILE A 363 0.27 -3.53 20.47
N VAL A 364 1.24 -3.12 19.65
CA VAL A 364 1.81 -1.76 19.66
C VAL A 364 1.71 -1.13 18.27
N HIS A 365 1.27 0.12 18.21
CA HIS A 365 1.12 0.83 16.94
C HIS A 365 2.47 1.12 16.27
N GLY A 366 3.56 1.30 17.02
CA GLY A 366 4.91 1.45 16.46
C GLY A 366 5.11 2.70 15.60
N ILE A 367 4.30 3.74 15.81
CA ILE A 367 4.43 5.04 15.12
C ILE A 367 5.50 5.85 15.85
N GLU A 368 6.70 5.91 15.26
CA GLU A 368 7.83 6.64 15.83
C GLU A 368 7.86 8.10 15.36
N PRO A 369 8.12 9.08 16.25
CA PRO A 369 8.43 10.46 15.85
C PRO A 369 9.69 10.49 14.98
N SER A 370 9.73 11.37 13.98
CA SER A 370 10.91 11.52 13.11
C SER A 370 12.17 11.87 13.93
N GLY A 371 13.22 11.06 13.83
CA GLY A 371 14.55 11.36 14.37
C GLY A 371 14.98 10.55 15.60
N GLN A 372 14.15 9.63 16.09
CA GLN A 372 14.59 8.60 17.04
C GLN A 372 14.86 7.31 16.25
N GLN A 373 16.11 6.84 16.26
CA GLN A 373 16.37 5.44 15.91
C GLN A 373 15.83 4.55 17.03
N PRO A 374 15.36 3.33 16.72
CA PRO A 374 14.88 2.41 17.74
C PRO A 374 15.97 2.19 18.79
N SER A 375 15.62 2.36 20.06
CA SER A 375 16.43 1.82 21.14
C SER A 375 16.44 0.29 20.99
N LEU A 376 17.64 -0.26 20.82
CA LEU A 376 17.90 -1.70 20.77
C LEU A 376 17.34 -2.45 21.96
#